data_AF-A0A428TFP7-F1
#
_entry.id   AF-A0A428TFP7-F1
#
_cell.length_a   1.000
_cell.length_b   1.000
_cell.length_c   1.000
_cell.angle_alpha   90.00
_cell.angle_beta   90.00
_cell.angle_gamma   90.00
#
_symmetry.space_group_name_H-M   'P 1'
#
loop_
_entity.id
_entity.type
_entity.pdbx_description
1 polymer ?
#
loop_
_entity_poly.entity_id
_entity_poly.type
_entity_poly.pdbx_seq_one_letter_code
_entity_poly.pdbx_strand_id
1 'polypeptide(L)'
;MALLHHWTVATSLELFKGDDKHNFWQIMVPQSGYEHPFVMNAILSLAALHRAYLIRSDKNQHMADAAVHHTKALRGFQEALSHFNDENGEAVFIWSTLNLLYVFGISGRLSDGLEPHPNPLSRKDRMLGVEWIPMVTGIRTVVKPNHKVLKSGRLSKFMTVGNWLELDPDAKPHPEDERLCHLRSCWDGTPDAPTYEEALRILRKCRLFMAQFSGIDPLEEAGFNRLWSGPLLFIIFAPQPYLTLLHQRQPPALILFAFFGALLHDLDDYWFLEGWGRDIVEVIDDLLGSYWRPWIEWPSKVTGLNQDE
;
A
#
# COMPACT_ATOMS: atom_id res chain seq x y z
N MET A 1 6.57 -4.79 27.08
CA MET A 1 7.44 -5.99 27.06
C MET A 1 6.88 -7.05 26.11
N ALA A 2 5.69 -7.63 26.35
CA ALA A 2 5.15 -8.71 25.49
C ALA A 2 4.97 -8.31 24.01
N LEU A 3 4.42 -7.14 23.71
CA LEU A 3 4.25 -6.66 22.33
C LEU A 3 5.59 -6.37 21.63
N LEU A 4 6.57 -5.80 22.33
CA LEU A 4 7.90 -5.58 21.77
C LEU A 4 8.62 -6.90 21.50
N HIS A 5 8.48 -7.88 22.38
CA HIS A 5 8.99 -9.22 22.14
C HIS A 5 8.34 -9.85 20.89
N HIS A 6 7.01 -9.76 20.78
CA HIS A 6 6.28 -10.25 19.61
C HIS A 6 6.70 -9.54 18.31
N TRP A 7 6.99 -8.24 18.37
CA TRP A 7 7.56 -7.51 17.23
C TRP A 7 8.86 -8.17 16.77
N THR A 8 9.83 -8.32 17.69
CA THR A 8 11.18 -8.81 17.38
C THR A 8 11.18 -10.23 16.81
N VAL A 9 10.35 -11.12 17.34
CA VAL A 9 10.39 -12.56 17.00
C VAL A 9 9.33 -12.99 15.99
N ALA A 10 8.36 -12.14 15.66
CA ALA A 10 7.28 -12.49 14.73
C ALA A 10 6.93 -11.33 13.78
N THR A 11 6.36 -10.22 14.26
CA THR A 11 5.81 -9.17 13.38
C THR A 11 6.84 -8.67 12.38
N SER A 12 8.05 -8.31 12.82
CA SER A 12 9.08 -7.77 11.92
C SER A 12 9.53 -8.74 10.84
N LEU A 13 9.41 -10.05 11.09
CA LEU A 13 9.80 -11.11 10.15
C LEU A 13 8.75 -11.31 9.05
N GLU A 14 7.48 -11.04 9.36
CA GLU A 14 6.35 -11.19 8.45
C GLU A 14 6.02 -9.90 7.68
N LEU A 15 6.59 -8.75 8.06
CA LEU A 15 6.40 -7.52 7.30
C LEU A 15 7.02 -7.59 5.90
N PHE A 16 8.17 -8.27 5.74
CA PHE A 16 8.91 -8.31 4.47
C PHE A 16 9.50 -9.69 4.18
N LYS A 17 9.55 -10.08 2.90
CA LYS A 17 10.14 -11.33 2.41
C LYS A 17 11.43 -11.07 1.57
N GLY A 18 12.55 -10.65 2.18
CA GLY A 18 13.92 -10.67 1.61
C GLY A 18 15.06 -10.52 2.64
N ASP A 19 16.33 -10.68 2.25
CA ASP A 19 17.48 -10.76 3.19
C ASP A 19 17.77 -9.48 4.00
N ASP A 20 17.45 -8.30 3.46
CA ASP A 20 17.61 -7.02 4.17
C ASP A 20 16.59 -6.84 5.35
N LYS A 21 15.69 -7.81 5.58
CA LYS A 21 14.72 -7.86 6.71
C LYS A 21 15.33 -7.56 8.07
N HIS A 22 16.47 -8.19 8.36
CA HIS A 22 17.07 -8.20 9.70
C HIS A 22 17.58 -6.80 10.09
N ASN A 23 18.22 -6.09 9.17
CA ASN A 23 18.85 -4.81 9.51
C ASN A 23 17.82 -3.69 9.69
N PHE A 24 16.73 -3.69 8.92
CA PHE A 24 15.75 -2.61 9.00
C PHE A 24 14.73 -2.81 10.11
N TRP A 25 13.92 -3.87 10.02
CA TRP A 25 12.74 -4.04 10.89
C TRP A 25 13.08 -4.56 12.27
N GLN A 26 14.15 -5.34 12.42
CA GLN A 26 14.55 -5.90 13.71
C GLN A 26 15.56 -5.03 14.46
N ILE A 27 16.33 -4.18 13.78
CA ILE A 27 17.39 -3.37 14.41
C ILE A 27 17.07 -1.88 14.28
N MET A 28 17.06 -1.33 13.07
CA MET A 28 16.95 0.12 12.85
C MET A 28 15.63 0.70 13.35
N VAL A 29 14.50 0.05 13.05
CA VAL A 29 13.18 0.53 13.45
C VAL A 29 13.02 0.53 14.98
N PRO A 30 13.35 -0.56 15.72
CA PRO A 30 13.37 -0.53 17.18
C PRO A 30 14.35 0.48 17.79
N GLN A 31 15.52 0.71 17.19
CA GLN A 31 16.46 1.76 17.64
C GLN A 31 15.82 3.14 17.51
N SER A 32 15.19 3.44 16.38
CA SER A 32 14.42 4.68 16.20
C SER A 32 13.27 4.78 17.20
N GLY A 33 12.59 3.67 17.50
CA GLY A 33 11.57 3.61 18.55
C GLY A 33 12.10 3.93 19.95
N TYR A 34 13.31 3.51 20.27
CA TYR A 34 13.95 3.83 21.54
C TYR A 34 14.26 5.33 21.65
N GLU A 35 14.71 5.96 20.56
CA GLU A 35 15.00 7.40 20.49
C GLU A 35 13.71 8.25 20.45
N HIS A 36 12.66 7.73 19.82
CA HIS A 36 11.42 8.45 19.52
C HIS A 36 10.18 7.66 20.00
N PRO A 37 9.57 8.04 21.15
CA PRO A 37 8.45 7.31 21.74
C PRO A 37 7.23 7.11 20.82
N PHE A 38 6.99 8.02 19.88
CA PHE A 38 5.90 7.90 18.92
C PHE A 38 6.13 6.77 17.91
N VAL A 39 7.39 6.54 17.50
CA VAL A 39 7.78 5.40 16.67
C VAL A 39 7.62 4.09 17.45
N MET A 40 8.03 4.06 18.73
CA MET A 40 7.81 2.87 19.58
C MET A 40 6.33 2.53 19.70
N ASN A 41 5.45 3.53 19.87
CA ASN A 41 4.02 3.26 19.91
C ASN A 41 3.48 2.72 18.58
N ALA A 42 4.01 3.16 17.42
CA ALA A 42 3.63 2.59 16.13
C ALA A 42 4.11 1.12 15.96
N ILE A 43 5.30 0.79 16.46
CA ILE A 43 5.81 -0.59 16.52
C ILE A 43 4.86 -1.46 17.36
N LEU A 44 4.49 -1.00 18.55
CA LEU A 44 3.63 -1.73 19.46
C LEU A 44 2.20 -1.86 18.92
N SER A 45 1.68 -0.85 18.22
CA SER A 45 0.35 -0.93 17.59
C SER A 45 0.30 -1.98 16.49
N LEU A 46 1.32 -2.03 15.63
CA LEU A 46 1.42 -3.08 14.61
C LEU A 46 1.63 -4.47 15.21
N ALA A 47 2.44 -4.60 16.25
CA ALA A 47 2.63 -5.89 16.92
C ALA A 47 1.32 -6.40 17.56
N ALA A 48 0.54 -5.50 18.17
CA ALA A 48 -0.78 -5.85 18.70
C ALA A 48 -1.76 -6.24 17.58
N LEU A 49 -1.73 -5.51 16.46
CA LEU A 49 -2.56 -5.81 15.29
C LEU A 49 -2.21 -7.17 14.66
N HIS A 50 -0.93 -7.49 14.57
CA HIS A 50 -0.45 -8.79 14.11
C HIS A 50 -0.91 -9.93 15.03
N ARG A 51 -0.92 -9.72 16.35
CA ARG A 51 -1.51 -10.68 17.28
C ARG A 51 -3.01 -10.86 17.07
N ALA A 52 -3.74 -9.77 16.78
CA ALA A 52 -5.17 -9.86 16.46
C ALA A 52 -5.44 -10.70 15.19
N TYR A 53 -4.53 -10.63 14.22
CA TYR A 53 -4.56 -11.45 13.01
C TYR A 53 -4.32 -12.94 13.31
N LEU A 54 -3.29 -13.27 14.08
CA LEU A 54 -2.92 -14.65 14.39
C LEU A 54 -3.86 -15.32 15.43
N ILE A 55 -4.31 -14.58 16.44
CA ILE A 55 -5.05 -15.10 17.60
C ILE A 55 -6.49 -14.61 17.55
N ARG A 56 -7.33 -15.33 16.80
CA ARG A 56 -8.73 -14.92 16.58
C ARG A 56 -9.60 -14.92 17.84
N SER A 57 -9.28 -15.73 18.85
CA SER A 57 -10.05 -15.78 20.11
C SER A 57 -10.05 -14.46 20.87
N ASP A 58 -8.92 -13.74 20.84
CA ASP A 58 -8.73 -12.46 21.55
C ASP A 58 -8.63 -11.27 20.60
N LYS A 59 -9.12 -11.43 19.35
CA LYS A 59 -9.04 -10.43 18.27
C LYS A 59 -9.41 -9.04 18.75
N ASN A 60 -10.59 -8.89 19.37
CA ASN A 60 -11.12 -7.60 19.80
C ASN A 60 -10.23 -6.92 20.86
N GLN A 61 -9.68 -7.68 21.80
CA GLN A 61 -8.77 -7.15 22.81
C GLN A 61 -7.47 -6.68 22.18
N HIS A 62 -6.87 -7.48 21.31
CA HIS A 62 -5.64 -7.12 20.61
C HIS A 62 -5.83 -5.91 19.67
N MET A 63 -6.99 -5.78 19.03
CA MET A 63 -7.35 -4.59 18.26
C MET A 63 -7.50 -3.35 19.15
N ALA A 64 -8.11 -3.48 20.34
CA ALA A 64 -8.18 -2.39 21.29
C ALA A 64 -6.79 -1.94 21.76
N ASP A 65 -5.90 -2.89 22.09
CA ASP A 65 -4.51 -2.62 22.44
C ASP A 65 -3.77 -1.89 21.28
N ALA A 66 -3.99 -2.34 20.05
CA ALA A 66 -3.43 -1.73 18.86
C ALA A 66 -3.89 -0.27 18.69
N ALA A 67 -5.19 0.00 18.87
CA ALA A 67 -5.77 1.34 18.78
C ALA A 67 -5.23 2.30 19.87
N VAL A 68 -5.05 1.81 21.10
CA VAL A 68 -4.47 2.60 22.20
C VAL A 68 -3.05 3.04 21.87
N HIS A 69 -2.22 2.13 21.34
CA HIS A 69 -0.86 2.46 20.93
C HIS A 69 -0.84 3.37 19.71
N HIS A 70 -1.68 3.10 18.70
CA HIS A 70 -1.78 3.94 17.50
C HIS A 70 -2.16 5.38 17.84
N THR A 71 -3.11 5.59 18.74
CA THR A 71 -3.52 6.93 19.21
C THR A 71 -2.34 7.70 19.82
N LYS A 72 -1.53 7.04 20.66
CA LYS A 72 -0.32 7.64 21.23
C LYS A 72 0.73 7.95 20.17
N ALA A 73 0.92 7.03 19.22
CA ALA A 73 1.84 7.19 18.11
C ALA A 73 1.45 8.39 17.23
N LEU A 74 0.17 8.51 16.89
CA LEU A 74 -0.37 9.60 16.09
C LEU A 74 -0.19 10.96 16.76
N ARG A 75 -0.47 11.06 18.07
CA ARG A 75 -0.27 12.30 18.82
C ARG A 75 1.18 12.75 18.79
N GLY A 76 2.11 11.85 19.09
CA GLY A 76 3.54 12.19 19.09
C GLY A 76 4.09 12.49 17.69
N PHE A 77 3.53 11.86 16.64
CA PHE A 77 3.84 12.20 15.25
C PHE A 77 3.37 13.63 14.89
N GLN A 78 2.17 14.01 15.28
CA GLN A 78 1.65 15.37 15.06
C GLN A 78 2.53 16.43 15.76
N GLU A 79 2.96 16.16 16.99
CA GLU A 79 3.92 16.99 17.73
C GLU A 79 5.29 17.06 17.05
N ALA A 80 5.79 15.95 16.50
CA ALA A 80 7.05 15.92 15.76
C ALA A 80 6.97 16.70 14.44
N LEU A 81 5.84 16.61 13.73
CA LEU A 81 5.60 17.35 12.49
C LEU A 81 5.56 18.87 12.71
N SER A 82 5.03 19.36 13.84
CA SER A 82 5.04 20.81 14.12
C SER A 82 6.45 21.38 14.33
N HIS A 83 7.44 20.52 14.59
CA HIS A 83 8.86 20.86 14.75
C HIS A 83 9.74 20.07 13.78
N PHE A 84 9.27 19.84 12.56
CA PHE A 84 9.97 19.03 11.57
C PHE A 84 11.34 19.61 11.20
N ASN A 85 12.38 18.77 11.26
CA ASN A 85 13.77 19.13 10.95
C ASN A 85 14.55 17.90 10.43
N ASP A 86 15.84 18.07 10.13
CA ASP A 86 16.68 16.97 9.62
C ASP A 86 16.91 15.86 10.66
N GLU A 87 16.83 16.17 11.96
CA GLU A 87 17.08 15.22 13.06
C GLU A 87 15.91 14.25 13.26
N ASN A 88 14.66 14.72 13.12
CA ASN A 88 13.47 13.90 13.29
C ASN A 88 12.92 13.30 11.98
N GLY A 89 13.49 13.66 10.83
CA GLY A 89 13.02 13.19 9.52
C GLY A 89 12.99 11.67 9.35
N GLU A 90 14.02 10.97 9.84
CA GLU A 90 14.09 9.50 9.82
C GLU A 90 12.93 8.89 10.61
N ALA A 91 12.68 9.39 11.83
CA ALA A 91 11.61 8.92 12.70
C ALA A 91 10.22 9.18 12.13
N VAL A 92 9.99 10.35 11.53
CA VAL A 92 8.73 10.73 10.86
C VAL A 92 8.50 9.82 9.64
N PHE A 93 9.54 9.49 8.87
CA PHE A 93 9.44 8.56 7.75
C PHE A 93 9.13 7.12 8.20
N ILE A 94 9.84 6.61 9.22
CA ILE A 94 9.60 5.28 9.79
C ILE A 94 8.18 5.18 10.32
N TRP A 95 7.73 6.16 11.10
CA TRP A 95 6.36 6.21 11.59
C TRP A 95 5.34 6.22 10.45
N SER A 96 5.55 7.03 9.41
CA SER A 96 4.62 7.11 8.27
C SER A 96 4.49 5.77 7.55
N THR A 97 5.60 5.04 7.44
CA THR A 97 5.62 3.69 6.87
C THR A 97 4.87 2.69 7.76
N LEU A 98 5.14 2.69 9.07
CA LEU A 98 4.42 1.84 10.04
C LEU A 98 2.91 2.16 10.05
N ASN A 99 2.55 3.43 9.97
CA ASN A 99 1.15 3.87 9.94
C ASN A 99 0.43 3.35 8.68
N LEU A 100 1.10 3.36 7.52
CA LEU A 100 0.54 2.81 6.29
C LEU A 100 0.21 1.32 6.45
N LEU A 101 1.16 0.54 6.99
CA LEU A 101 0.96 -0.90 7.26
C LEU A 101 -0.17 -1.14 8.26
N TYR A 102 -0.26 -0.29 9.30
CA TYR A 102 -1.32 -0.37 10.30
C TYR A 102 -2.70 -0.14 9.67
N VAL A 103 -2.82 0.88 8.80
CA VAL A 103 -4.07 1.22 8.11
C VAL A 103 -4.51 0.10 7.17
N PHE A 104 -3.58 -0.51 6.43
CA PHE A 104 -3.88 -1.68 5.60
C PHE A 104 -4.37 -2.87 6.45
N GLY A 105 -3.67 -3.18 7.55
CA GLY A 105 -4.04 -4.28 8.43
C GLY A 105 -5.39 -4.10 9.12
N ILE A 106 -5.69 -2.90 9.66
CA ILE A 106 -6.94 -2.63 10.40
C ILE A 106 -8.14 -2.52 9.46
N SER A 107 -7.93 -2.06 8.22
CA SER A 107 -8.99 -1.79 7.24
C SER A 107 -9.25 -2.95 6.27
N GLY A 108 -8.38 -3.96 6.26
CA GLY A 108 -8.58 -5.22 5.53
C GLY A 108 -9.42 -6.22 6.32
N ARG A 109 -9.06 -7.51 6.27
CA ARG A 109 -9.82 -8.61 6.91
C ARG A 109 -10.08 -8.47 8.41
N LEU A 110 -9.25 -7.71 9.14
CA LEU A 110 -9.53 -7.45 10.56
C LEU A 110 -10.77 -6.58 10.76
N SER A 111 -11.19 -5.81 9.76
CA SER A 111 -12.45 -5.07 9.76
C SER A 111 -13.68 -5.97 9.70
N ASP A 112 -13.57 -7.21 9.21
CA ASP A 112 -14.72 -8.11 9.03
C ASP A 112 -15.19 -8.68 10.37
N GLY A 113 -16.52 -8.67 10.57
CA GLY A 113 -17.19 -9.15 11.79
C GLY A 113 -17.29 -8.13 12.92
N LEU A 114 -16.89 -6.87 12.69
CA LEU A 114 -17.18 -5.76 13.60
C LEU A 114 -18.55 -5.14 13.25
N GLU A 115 -19.64 -5.70 13.77
CA GLU A 115 -20.95 -5.02 13.75
C GLU A 115 -20.94 -3.79 14.69
N PRO A 116 -21.78 -2.79 14.39
CA PRO A 116 -21.34 -1.52 13.81
C PRO A 116 -20.59 -0.65 14.84
N HIS A 117 -19.26 -0.74 14.89
CA HIS A 117 -18.46 0.39 15.35
C HIS A 117 -18.15 1.30 14.16
N PRO A 118 -18.11 2.63 14.37
CA PRO A 118 -18.26 3.60 13.30
C PRO A 118 -16.93 3.70 12.57
N ASN A 119 -16.68 2.81 11.60
CA ASN A 119 -15.86 3.27 10.50
C ASN A 119 -16.73 4.30 9.76
N PRO A 120 -16.43 5.61 9.84
CA PRO A 120 -17.28 6.63 9.24
C PRO A 120 -17.38 6.47 7.71
N LEU A 121 -16.45 5.70 7.13
CA LEU A 121 -16.39 5.41 5.71
C LEU A 121 -17.11 4.12 5.36
N SER A 122 -17.86 4.16 4.26
CA SER A 122 -18.41 2.96 3.65
C SER A 122 -17.28 2.03 3.17
N ARG A 123 -17.55 0.71 3.06
CA ARG A 123 -16.62 -0.25 2.43
C ARG A 123 -16.13 0.28 1.07
N LYS A 124 -17.02 0.91 0.30
CA LYS A 124 -16.71 1.50 -1.01
C LYS A 124 -15.66 2.60 -0.90
N ASP A 125 -15.84 3.54 0.02
CA ASP A 125 -14.89 4.66 0.21
C ASP A 125 -13.53 4.18 0.75
N ARG A 126 -13.55 3.17 1.61
CA ARG A 126 -12.32 2.54 2.14
C ARG A 126 -11.50 1.86 1.04
N MET A 127 -12.16 1.07 0.19
CA MET A 127 -11.48 0.38 -0.92
C MET A 127 -11.03 1.34 -2.02
N LEU A 128 -11.80 2.39 -2.31
CA LEU A 128 -11.40 3.46 -3.23
C LEU A 128 -10.31 4.39 -2.67
N GLY A 129 -9.90 4.17 -1.41
CA GLY A 129 -8.72 4.80 -0.84
C GLY A 129 -8.88 6.23 -0.35
N VAL A 130 -10.10 6.61 0.05
CA VAL A 130 -10.39 7.94 0.61
C VAL A 130 -9.43 8.33 1.75
N GLU A 131 -9.04 7.37 2.60
CA GLU A 131 -8.09 7.61 3.70
C GLU A 131 -6.64 7.25 3.35
N TRP A 132 -6.40 6.08 2.77
CA TRP A 132 -5.04 5.56 2.62
C TRP A 132 -4.28 6.14 1.43
N ILE A 133 -4.96 6.57 0.34
CA ILE A 133 -4.28 7.23 -0.79
C ILE A 133 -3.64 8.56 -0.35
N PRO A 134 -4.32 9.45 0.38
CA PRO A 134 -3.70 10.64 0.98
C PRO A 134 -2.50 10.31 1.88
N MET A 135 -2.53 9.19 2.61
CA MET A 135 -1.42 8.77 3.46
C MET A 135 -0.20 8.34 2.63
N VAL A 136 -0.41 7.52 1.59
CA VAL A 136 0.66 7.09 0.67
C VAL A 136 1.30 8.28 -0.03
N THR A 137 0.47 9.19 -0.55
CA THR A 137 0.94 10.39 -1.24
C THR A 137 1.59 11.40 -0.27
N GLY A 138 1.10 11.48 0.97
CA GLY A 138 1.64 12.32 2.04
C GLY A 138 3.07 11.96 2.48
N ILE A 139 3.48 10.69 2.34
CA ILE A 139 4.87 10.29 2.58
C ILE A 139 5.85 11.09 1.71
N ARG A 140 5.47 11.46 0.48
CA ARG A 140 6.31 12.29 -0.40
C ARG A 140 6.59 13.66 0.22
N THR A 141 5.62 14.23 0.94
CA THR A 141 5.75 15.53 1.63
C THR A 141 6.73 15.45 2.80
N VAL A 142 6.74 14.31 3.52
CA VAL A 142 7.73 14.03 4.57
C VAL A 142 9.13 13.82 3.98
N VAL A 143 9.23 13.07 2.89
CA VAL A 143 10.49 12.71 2.26
C VAL A 143 11.16 13.91 1.58
N LYS A 144 10.41 14.76 0.88
CA LYS A 144 10.96 15.77 -0.02
C LYS A 144 11.94 16.76 0.65
N PRO A 145 11.65 17.34 1.83
CA PRO A 145 12.58 18.28 2.46
C PRO A 145 13.88 17.59 2.92
N ASN A 146 13.79 16.35 3.41
CA ASN A 146 14.93 15.63 4.00
C ASN A 146 15.53 14.58 3.05
N HIS A 147 15.12 14.56 1.78
CA HIS A 147 15.46 13.47 0.84
C HIS A 147 16.97 13.25 0.74
N LYS A 148 17.76 14.33 0.75
CA LYS A 148 19.23 14.24 0.71
C LYS A 148 19.78 13.53 1.93
N VAL A 149 19.35 13.92 3.13
CA VAL A 149 19.78 13.35 4.42
C VAL A 149 19.39 11.87 4.49
N LEU A 150 18.13 11.55 4.19
CA LEU A 150 17.60 10.19 4.19
C LEU A 150 18.37 9.30 3.19
N LYS A 151 18.69 9.84 2.00
CA LYS A 151 19.43 9.11 0.96
C LYS A 151 20.91 8.91 1.29
N SER A 152 21.52 9.80 2.06
CA SER A 152 22.91 9.64 2.54
C SER A 152 23.03 8.83 3.83
N GLY A 153 21.93 8.67 4.57
CA GLY A 153 21.89 8.01 5.87
C GLY A 153 21.65 6.50 5.81
N ARG A 154 21.25 5.94 6.95
CA ARG A 154 20.95 4.50 7.11
C ARG A 154 19.74 4.07 6.27
N LEU A 155 18.85 5.01 5.94
CA LEU A 155 17.69 4.75 5.08
C LEU A 155 17.99 4.74 3.58
N SER A 156 19.25 4.92 3.16
CA SER A 156 19.64 5.05 1.74
C SER A 156 19.05 3.97 0.82
N LYS A 157 19.09 2.70 1.24
CA LYS A 157 18.49 1.56 0.52
C LYS A 157 16.97 1.66 0.37
N PHE A 158 16.29 2.41 1.24
CA PHE A 158 14.83 2.59 1.23
C PHE A 158 14.38 3.80 0.41
N MET A 159 15.29 4.70 0.08
CA MET A 159 15.02 5.93 -0.66
C MET A 159 15.11 5.78 -2.18
N THR A 160 15.27 4.54 -2.69
CA THR A 160 15.36 4.24 -4.12
C THR A 160 14.13 3.49 -4.63
N VAL A 161 13.74 3.82 -5.85
CA VAL A 161 12.72 3.11 -6.64
C VAL A 161 13.36 2.26 -7.75
N GLY A 162 14.64 1.91 -7.59
CA GLY A 162 15.40 1.14 -8.57
C GLY A 162 15.46 1.83 -9.94
N ASN A 163 15.27 1.07 -11.00
CA ASN A 163 15.22 1.54 -12.39
C ASN A 163 13.87 2.13 -12.80
N TRP A 164 12.96 2.44 -11.87
CA TRP A 164 11.61 2.96 -12.18
C TRP A 164 11.61 4.13 -13.17
N LEU A 165 12.54 5.07 -13.02
CA LEU A 165 12.65 6.24 -13.88
C LEU A 165 13.14 5.89 -15.30
N GLU A 166 13.88 4.79 -15.44
CA GLU A 166 14.44 4.29 -16.71
C GLU A 166 13.46 3.38 -17.46
N LEU A 167 12.45 2.84 -16.78
CA LEU A 167 11.44 1.99 -17.40
C LEU A 167 10.57 2.75 -18.39
N ASP A 168 10.52 2.22 -19.61
CA ASP A 168 9.64 2.67 -20.68
C ASP A 168 8.67 1.57 -21.08
N PRO A 169 7.35 1.74 -20.86
CA PRO A 169 6.38 0.71 -21.18
C PRO A 169 6.18 0.48 -22.68
N ASP A 170 6.62 1.41 -23.52
CA ASP A 170 6.47 1.31 -24.97
C ASP A 170 7.67 0.64 -25.67
N ALA A 171 8.77 0.40 -24.93
CA ALA A 171 10.00 -0.14 -25.51
C ALA A 171 9.87 -1.61 -25.98
N LYS A 172 9.00 -2.42 -25.37
CA LYS A 172 8.80 -3.83 -25.70
C LYS A 172 7.32 -4.22 -25.61
N PRO A 173 6.64 -4.48 -26.76
CA PRO A 173 5.27 -5.00 -26.75
C PRO A 173 5.19 -6.34 -26.02
N HIS A 174 4.18 -6.49 -25.16
CA HIS A 174 3.92 -7.72 -24.41
C HIS A 174 2.42 -8.06 -24.50
N PRO A 175 2.01 -9.33 -24.66
CA PRO A 175 0.59 -9.68 -24.80
C PRO A 175 -0.30 -9.22 -23.64
N GLU A 176 0.23 -9.24 -22.41
CA GLU A 176 -0.50 -8.69 -21.25
C GLU A 176 -0.64 -7.17 -21.26
N ASP A 177 0.27 -6.47 -21.93
CA ASP A 177 0.22 -5.02 -22.10
C ASP A 177 -0.86 -4.59 -23.11
N GLU A 178 -1.17 -5.46 -24.08
CA GLU A 178 -2.26 -5.23 -25.05
C GLU A 178 -3.61 -5.04 -24.34
N ARG A 179 -3.87 -5.80 -23.27
CA ARG A 179 -5.09 -5.65 -22.46
C ARG A 179 -5.19 -4.27 -21.82
N LEU A 180 -4.10 -3.79 -21.24
CA LEU A 180 -4.02 -2.44 -20.67
C LEU A 180 -4.18 -1.38 -21.78
N CYS A 181 -3.55 -1.57 -22.93
CA CYS A 181 -3.70 -0.66 -24.07
C CYS A 181 -5.12 -0.61 -24.64
N HIS A 182 -5.87 -1.72 -24.58
CA HIS A 182 -7.26 -1.78 -25.04
C HIS A 182 -8.19 -0.84 -24.25
N LEU A 183 -7.86 -0.57 -22.98
CA LEU A 183 -8.63 0.31 -22.10
C LEU A 183 -8.80 1.73 -22.67
N ARG A 184 -7.92 2.18 -23.57
CA ARG A 184 -8.01 3.50 -24.22
C ARG A 184 -9.38 3.80 -24.83
N SER A 185 -10.06 2.78 -25.32
CA SER A 185 -11.40 2.96 -25.91
C SER A 185 -12.49 3.30 -24.88
N CYS A 186 -12.26 3.12 -23.57
CA CYS A 186 -13.17 3.57 -22.51
C CYS A 186 -13.27 5.10 -22.39
N TRP A 187 -12.25 5.83 -22.87
CA TRP A 187 -12.16 7.29 -22.71
C TRP A 187 -11.88 8.00 -24.04
N ASP A 188 -12.07 7.32 -25.17
CA ASP A 188 -11.93 7.93 -26.49
C ASP A 188 -12.91 9.09 -26.67
N GLY A 189 -12.42 10.21 -27.17
CA GLY A 189 -13.20 11.45 -27.34
C GLY A 189 -13.62 12.16 -26.04
N THR A 190 -13.16 11.71 -24.86
CA THR A 190 -13.47 12.40 -23.59
C THR A 190 -12.48 13.53 -23.28
N PRO A 191 -12.90 14.62 -22.61
CA PRO A 191 -11.98 15.69 -22.20
C PRO A 191 -10.87 15.23 -21.25
N ASP A 192 -11.15 14.20 -20.45
CA ASP A 192 -10.22 13.64 -19.46
C ASP A 192 -9.25 12.61 -20.04
N ALA A 193 -9.32 12.31 -21.34
CA ALA A 193 -8.47 11.32 -22.01
C ALA A 193 -6.96 11.47 -21.71
N PRO A 194 -6.36 12.68 -21.68
CA PRO A 194 -4.95 12.84 -21.32
C PRO A 194 -4.63 12.38 -19.90
N THR A 195 -5.56 12.58 -18.95
CA THR A 195 -5.40 12.16 -17.55
C THR A 195 -5.41 10.64 -17.43
N TYR A 196 -6.33 9.97 -18.14
CA TYR A 196 -6.40 8.52 -18.16
C TYR A 196 -5.20 7.90 -18.88
N GLU A 197 -4.70 8.52 -19.95
CA GLU A 197 -3.50 8.03 -20.65
C GLU A 197 -2.24 8.10 -19.76
N GLU A 198 -2.07 9.17 -18.98
CA GLU A 198 -0.98 9.27 -18.02
C GLU A 198 -1.08 8.21 -16.91
N ALA A 199 -2.28 8.04 -16.33
CA ALA A 199 -2.53 6.98 -15.33
C ALA A 199 -2.28 5.58 -15.91
N LEU A 200 -2.76 5.30 -17.13
CA LEU A 200 -2.52 4.05 -17.84
C LEU A 200 -1.02 3.80 -18.05
N ARG A 201 -0.25 4.82 -18.46
CA ARG A 201 1.21 4.71 -18.63
C ARG A 201 1.89 4.29 -17.33
N ILE A 202 1.49 4.88 -16.19
CA ILE A 202 2.04 4.54 -14.87
C ILE A 202 1.68 3.11 -14.47
N LEU A 203 0.44 2.70 -14.71
CA LEU A 203 -0.03 1.35 -14.41
C LEU A 203 0.72 0.29 -15.24
N ARG A 204 0.94 0.56 -16.54
CA ARG A 204 1.78 -0.28 -17.43
C ARG A 204 3.22 -0.36 -16.91
N LYS A 205 3.78 0.74 -16.41
CA LYS A 205 5.10 0.74 -15.75
C LYS A 205 5.11 -0.09 -14.47
N CYS A 206 4.06 -0.05 -13.64
CA CYS A 206 3.95 -0.89 -12.44
C CYS A 206 4.03 -2.37 -12.81
N ARG A 207 3.25 -2.81 -13.80
CA ARG A 207 3.28 -4.19 -14.30
C ARG A 207 4.69 -4.60 -14.75
N LEU A 208 5.35 -3.77 -15.56
CA LEU A 208 6.71 -4.05 -16.05
C LEU A 208 7.76 -4.04 -14.94
N PHE A 209 7.59 -3.16 -13.95
CA PHE A 209 8.45 -3.15 -12.77
C PHE A 209 8.30 -4.45 -12.01
N MET A 210 7.07 -4.88 -11.72
CA MET A 210 6.78 -6.12 -11.00
C MET A 210 7.25 -7.37 -11.77
N ALA A 211 7.06 -7.41 -13.09
CA ALA A 211 7.47 -8.54 -13.93
C ALA A 211 8.99 -8.80 -13.95
N GLN A 212 9.82 -7.82 -13.56
CA GLN A 212 11.27 -8.06 -13.41
C GLN A 212 11.60 -8.94 -12.20
N PHE A 213 10.64 -9.13 -11.29
CA PHE A 213 10.81 -9.89 -10.06
C PHE A 213 9.95 -11.16 -10.02
N SER A 214 9.09 -11.37 -11.03
CA SER A 214 8.31 -12.59 -11.14
C SER A 214 9.23 -13.79 -11.38
N GLY A 215 9.22 -14.77 -10.48
CA GLY A 215 10.04 -15.97 -10.58
C GLY A 215 11.47 -15.87 -10.03
N ILE A 216 11.85 -14.70 -9.48
CA ILE A 216 13.07 -14.58 -8.66
C ILE A 216 12.70 -15.04 -7.24
N ASP A 217 13.54 -15.86 -6.61
CA ASP A 217 13.36 -16.18 -5.20
C ASP A 217 13.40 -14.87 -4.39
N PRO A 218 12.32 -14.51 -3.65
CA PRO A 218 12.29 -13.32 -2.81
C PRO A 218 13.48 -13.22 -1.84
N LEU A 219 14.09 -14.36 -1.50
CA LEU A 219 15.26 -14.46 -0.64
C LEU A 219 16.57 -14.08 -1.35
N GLU A 220 16.74 -14.35 -2.65
CA GLU A 220 18.08 -14.32 -3.27
C GLU A 220 18.49 -12.97 -3.86
N GLU A 221 17.58 -12.13 -4.38
CA GLU A 221 18.03 -10.93 -5.13
C GLU A 221 17.04 -9.75 -5.20
N ALA A 222 15.84 -9.89 -4.65
CA ALA A 222 14.88 -8.80 -4.58
C ALA A 222 15.29 -7.84 -3.45
N GLY A 223 16.26 -6.95 -3.75
CA GLY A 223 16.61 -5.83 -2.88
C GLY A 223 15.35 -5.13 -2.35
N PHE A 224 15.45 -4.62 -1.11
CA PHE A 224 14.33 -3.98 -0.41
C PHE A 224 13.58 -2.98 -1.32
N ASN A 225 12.26 -2.94 -1.18
CA ASN A 225 11.27 -2.14 -1.91
C ASN A 225 10.61 -2.74 -3.15
N ARG A 226 11.19 -3.68 -3.90
CA ARG A 226 10.70 -3.84 -5.28
C ARG A 226 9.34 -4.56 -5.43
N LEU A 227 9.07 -5.59 -4.63
CA LEU A 227 7.81 -6.34 -4.71
C LEU A 227 6.62 -5.57 -4.11
N TRP A 228 6.71 -5.12 -2.85
CA TRP A 228 5.60 -4.43 -2.19
C TRP A 228 5.35 -3.00 -2.67
N SER A 229 6.40 -2.27 -3.11
CA SER A 229 6.19 -0.94 -3.66
C SER A 229 5.59 -0.98 -5.06
N GLY A 230 5.78 -2.07 -5.83
CA GLY A 230 5.38 -2.16 -7.23
C GLY A 230 3.97 -1.65 -7.51
N PRO A 231 2.92 -2.24 -6.91
CA PRO A 231 1.55 -1.74 -7.03
C PRO A 231 1.41 -0.31 -6.46
N LEU A 232 1.97 -0.03 -5.27
CA LEU A 232 1.86 1.28 -4.62
C LEU A 232 2.53 2.43 -5.38
N LEU A 233 3.47 2.15 -6.30
CA LEU A 233 4.05 3.15 -7.20
C LEU A 233 2.97 3.75 -8.10
N PHE A 234 1.92 3.01 -8.43
CA PHE A 234 0.75 3.56 -9.13
C PHE A 234 0.18 4.74 -8.35
N ILE A 235 -0.08 4.55 -7.06
CA ILE A 235 -0.66 5.59 -6.19
C ILE A 235 0.31 6.74 -5.95
N ILE A 236 1.61 6.45 -5.81
CA ILE A 236 2.65 7.46 -5.60
C ILE A 236 2.79 8.38 -6.81
N PHE A 237 2.70 7.83 -8.03
CA PHE A 237 2.94 8.57 -9.28
C PHE A 237 1.68 8.98 -10.03
N ALA A 238 0.51 8.43 -9.70
CA ALA A 238 -0.75 8.78 -10.35
C ALA A 238 -1.00 10.30 -10.31
N PRO A 239 -1.50 10.88 -11.41
CA PRO A 239 -1.77 12.31 -11.46
C PRO A 239 -2.94 12.66 -10.53
N GLN A 240 -2.85 13.79 -9.82
CA GLN A 240 -3.92 14.23 -8.90
C GLN A 240 -5.30 14.35 -9.59
N PRO A 241 -5.42 14.83 -10.84
CA PRO A 241 -6.68 14.79 -11.57
C PRO A 241 -7.29 13.38 -11.70
N TYR A 242 -6.47 12.35 -11.91
CA TYR A 242 -6.95 10.97 -11.96
C TYR A 242 -7.54 10.53 -10.61
N LEU A 243 -6.86 10.83 -9.50
CA LEU A 243 -7.37 10.50 -8.16
C LEU A 243 -8.69 11.21 -7.85
N THR A 244 -8.87 12.43 -8.36
CA THR A 244 -10.16 13.15 -8.28
C THR A 244 -11.24 12.41 -9.07
N LEU A 245 -10.95 11.97 -10.31
CA LEU A 245 -11.90 11.22 -11.14
C LEU A 245 -12.25 9.86 -10.51
N LEU A 246 -11.29 9.21 -9.85
CA LEU A 246 -11.49 7.98 -9.07
C LEU A 246 -12.48 8.21 -7.91
N HIS A 247 -12.28 9.25 -7.12
CA HIS A 247 -13.20 9.59 -6.01
C HIS A 247 -14.58 10.06 -6.51
N GLN A 248 -14.63 10.65 -7.71
CA GLN A 248 -15.89 10.94 -8.41
C GLN A 248 -16.53 9.68 -9.03
N ARG A 249 -15.88 8.51 -8.90
CA ARG A 249 -16.35 7.20 -9.38
C ARG A 249 -16.60 7.18 -10.88
N GLN A 250 -15.76 7.89 -11.64
CA GLN A 250 -15.81 7.87 -13.10
C GLN A 250 -15.47 6.47 -13.62
N PRO A 251 -16.27 5.86 -14.53
CA PRO A 251 -16.06 4.47 -14.94
C PRO A 251 -14.65 4.17 -15.46
N PRO A 252 -14.03 5.00 -16.32
CA PRO A 252 -12.65 4.78 -16.75
C PRO A 252 -11.63 4.77 -15.60
N ALA A 253 -11.82 5.64 -14.61
CA ALA A 253 -10.97 5.71 -13.42
C ALA A 253 -11.09 4.43 -12.58
N LEU A 254 -12.32 3.96 -12.37
CA LEU A 254 -12.59 2.71 -11.64
C LEU A 254 -11.99 1.50 -12.37
N ILE A 255 -12.10 1.43 -13.70
CA ILE A 255 -11.51 0.34 -14.48
C ILE A 255 -9.98 0.31 -14.28
N LEU A 256 -9.28 1.44 -14.44
CA LEU A 256 -7.84 1.51 -14.17
C LEU A 256 -7.50 1.10 -12.73
N PHE A 257 -8.33 1.49 -11.76
CA PHE A 257 -8.16 1.11 -10.36
C PHE A 257 -8.41 -0.38 -10.09
N ALA A 258 -9.28 -1.05 -10.86
CA ALA A 258 -9.46 -2.51 -10.78
C ALA A 258 -8.20 -3.25 -11.22
N PHE A 259 -7.52 -2.77 -12.27
CA PHE A 259 -6.22 -3.32 -12.66
C PHE A 259 -5.15 -3.05 -11.61
N PHE A 260 -5.18 -1.90 -10.91
CA PHE A 260 -4.35 -1.71 -9.72
C PHE A 260 -4.66 -2.74 -8.62
N GLY A 261 -5.95 -3.01 -8.34
CA GLY A 261 -6.37 -4.04 -7.39
C GLY A 261 -5.85 -5.44 -7.77
N ALA A 262 -5.87 -5.78 -9.05
CA ALA A 262 -5.29 -7.03 -9.56
C ALA A 262 -3.76 -7.10 -9.37
N LEU A 263 -3.02 -6.00 -9.61
CA LEU A 263 -1.59 -5.96 -9.29
C LEU A 263 -1.34 -6.03 -7.78
N LEU A 264 -2.19 -5.42 -6.97
CA LEU A 264 -2.10 -5.47 -5.52
C LEU A 264 -2.35 -6.89 -4.98
N HIS A 265 -3.13 -7.71 -5.69
CA HIS A 265 -3.40 -9.09 -5.32
C HIS A 265 -2.15 -9.99 -5.35
N ASP A 266 -1.09 -9.63 -6.09
CA ASP A 266 0.20 -10.34 -6.00
C ASP A 266 0.84 -10.23 -4.60
N LEU A 267 0.34 -9.33 -3.75
CA LEU A 267 0.78 -9.11 -2.37
C LEU A 267 -0.18 -9.72 -1.33
N ASP A 268 -1.13 -10.57 -1.72
CA ASP A 268 -2.11 -11.19 -0.80
C ASP A 268 -1.44 -12.02 0.31
N ASP A 269 -0.25 -12.51 0.02
CA ASP A 269 0.66 -13.26 0.88
C ASP A 269 1.17 -12.48 2.12
N TYR A 270 0.96 -11.16 2.15
CA TYR A 270 1.27 -10.31 3.29
C TYR A 270 0.02 -10.12 4.15
N TRP A 271 0.08 -10.48 5.42
CA TRP A 271 -1.09 -10.49 6.32
C TRP A 271 -1.86 -9.15 6.38
N PHE A 272 -1.16 -8.02 6.21
CA PHE A 272 -1.77 -6.68 6.25
C PHE A 272 -2.41 -6.28 4.90
N LEU A 273 -2.05 -6.95 3.80
CA LEU A 273 -2.63 -6.76 2.46
C LEU A 273 -3.59 -7.89 2.04
N GLU A 274 -3.69 -8.96 2.82
CA GLU A 274 -4.59 -10.08 2.54
C GLU A 274 -6.03 -9.61 2.28
N GLY A 275 -6.58 -9.98 1.13
CA GLY A 275 -7.93 -9.65 0.67
C GLY A 275 -8.05 -8.31 -0.08
N TRP A 276 -7.09 -7.40 0.04
CA TRP A 276 -7.23 -6.03 -0.50
C TRP A 276 -7.43 -5.99 -2.01
N GLY A 277 -6.64 -6.73 -2.77
CA GLY A 277 -6.75 -6.75 -4.23
C GLY A 277 -8.13 -7.23 -4.70
N ARG A 278 -8.63 -8.31 -4.09
CA ARG A 278 -9.97 -8.86 -4.37
C ARG A 278 -11.07 -7.90 -3.96
N ASP A 279 -11.01 -7.34 -2.76
CA ASP A 279 -12.02 -6.40 -2.25
C ASP A 279 -12.12 -5.12 -3.09
N ILE A 280 -11.00 -4.61 -3.59
CA ILE A 280 -10.97 -3.47 -4.51
C ILE A 280 -11.71 -3.83 -5.80
N VAL A 281 -11.40 -4.97 -6.42
CA VAL A 281 -12.03 -5.40 -7.68
C VAL A 281 -13.52 -5.66 -7.50
N GLU A 282 -13.91 -6.30 -6.39
CA GLU A 282 -15.32 -6.56 -6.05
C GLU A 282 -16.12 -5.26 -5.87
N VAL A 283 -15.59 -4.31 -5.10
CA VAL A 283 -16.23 -2.99 -4.92
C VAL A 283 -16.40 -2.26 -6.25
N ILE A 284 -15.44 -2.43 -7.17
CA ILE A 284 -15.50 -1.80 -8.48
C ILE A 284 -16.53 -2.47 -9.39
N ASP A 285 -16.64 -3.82 -9.41
CA ASP A 285 -17.72 -4.51 -10.14
C ASP A 285 -19.10 -4.02 -9.67
N ASP A 286 -19.28 -3.92 -8.35
CA ASP A 286 -20.52 -3.42 -7.73
C ASP A 286 -20.84 -1.95 -8.12
N LEU A 287 -19.80 -1.13 -8.32
CA LEU A 287 -19.96 0.29 -8.65
C LEU A 287 -20.21 0.52 -10.13
N LEU A 288 -19.56 -0.26 -11.00
CA LEU A 288 -19.67 -0.14 -12.44
C LEU A 288 -20.96 -0.78 -12.98
N GLY A 289 -21.38 -1.90 -12.39
CA GLY A 289 -22.49 -2.71 -12.88
C GLY A 289 -22.15 -3.49 -14.15
N SER A 290 -23.13 -4.29 -14.60
CA SER A 290 -22.91 -5.34 -15.60
C SER A 290 -22.41 -4.88 -16.97
N TYR A 291 -22.69 -3.63 -17.37
CA TYR A 291 -22.28 -3.07 -18.66
C TYR A 291 -20.75 -3.03 -18.83
N TRP A 292 -20.01 -2.74 -17.75
CA TRP A 292 -18.56 -2.59 -17.82
C TRP A 292 -17.78 -3.85 -17.48
N ARG A 293 -18.44 -4.95 -17.11
CA ARG A 293 -17.80 -6.23 -16.76
C ARG A 293 -16.74 -6.72 -17.75
N PRO A 294 -16.94 -6.62 -19.08
CA PRO A 294 -15.91 -7.01 -20.04
C PRO A 294 -14.57 -6.27 -19.85
N TRP A 295 -14.60 -5.04 -19.33
CA TRP A 295 -13.41 -4.22 -19.09
C TRP A 295 -12.63 -4.62 -17.84
N ILE A 296 -13.27 -5.28 -16.87
CA ILE A 296 -12.66 -5.74 -15.62
C ILE A 296 -12.62 -7.27 -15.52
N GLU A 297 -12.82 -7.98 -16.63
CA GLU A 297 -12.79 -9.45 -16.67
C GLU A 297 -11.44 -10.01 -16.21
N TRP A 298 -10.33 -9.44 -16.71
CA TRP A 298 -8.99 -9.88 -16.31
C TRP A 298 -8.72 -9.63 -14.81
N PRO A 299 -8.94 -8.40 -14.27
CA PRO A 299 -8.85 -8.19 -12.83
C PRO A 299 -9.68 -9.19 -12.01
N SER A 300 -10.94 -9.43 -12.41
CA SER A 300 -11.85 -10.35 -11.71
C SER A 300 -11.35 -11.80 -11.74
N LYS A 301 -10.75 -12.22 -12.84
CA LYS A 301 -10.14 -13.55 -12.97
C LYS A 301 -8.91 -13.71 -12.10
N VAL A 302 -8.02 -12.70 -12.08
CA VAL A 302 -6.78 -12.71 -11.28
C VAL A 302 -7.09 -12.79 -9.80
N THR A 303 -8.09 -12.05 -9.32
CA THR A 303 -8.48 -12.03 -7.90
C THR A 303 -9.42 -13.15 -7.48
N GLY A 304 -9.78 -14.05 -8.39
CA GLY A 304 -10.69 -15.16 -8.12
C GLY A 304 -12.16 -14.76 -7.90
N LEU A 305 -12.57 -13.54 -8.25
CA LEU A 305 -13.94 -13.05 -8.04
C LEU A 305 -14.99 -13.89 -8.78
N ASN A 306 -14.63 -14.45 -9.94
CA ASN A 306 -15.53 -15.20 -10.82
C ASN A 306 -15.37 -16.74 -10.71
N GLN A 307 -14.73 -17.27 -9.67
CA GLN A 307 -14.48 -18.72 -9.51
C GLN A 307 -15.44 -19.42 -8.54
N ASP A 308 -16.39 -18.68 -7.94
CA ASP A 308 -17.36 -19.18 -6.96
C ASP A 308 -18.78 -19.39 -7.55
N GLU A 309 -18.94 -19.50 -8.88
CA GLU A 309 -20.21 -19.92 -9.55
C GLU A 309 -20.18 -21.37 -10.03
#